data_AF-A0A9W4UY44-F1
#
_entry.id   AF-A0A9W4UY44-F1
#
_cell.length_a   1.000
_cell.length_b   1.000
_cell.length_c   1.000
_cell.angle_alpha   90.00
_cell.angle_beta   90.00
_cell.angle_gamma   90.00
#
_symmetry.space_group_name_H-M   'P 1'
#
loop_
_entity.id
_entity.type
_entity.pdbx_description
1 polymer ?
#
loop_
_entity_poly.entity_id
_entity_poly.type
_entity_poly.pdbx_seq_one_letter_code
_entity_poly.pdbx_strand_id
1 'polypeptide(L)'
;MTEDWSRRITWIHDRIVRRYGIRPGFLTKGAAESLVQKIDLPRPDTFKTAAMLMEGLTRLHPFIDGNKRTAPQSGRDYLKPDIRWRSRATRPSSYAGSPPRPTPIRTRSCA
;
A
#
# COMPACT_ATOMS: atom_id res chain seq x y z
N MET A 1 15.38 -8.28 -10.39
CA MET A 1 15.03 -6.96 -9.81
C MET A 1 14.04 -7.20 -8.68
N THR A 2 14.51 -7.63 -7.51
CA THR A 2 13.67 -7.80 -6.31
C THR A 2 13.65 -6.48 -5.54
N GLU A 3 13.07 -5.44 -6.16
CA GLU A 3 12.60 -4.31 -5.38
C GLU A 3 11.53 -4.85 -4.44
N ASP A 4 11.66 -4.61 -3.13
CA ASP A 4 10.75 -5.16 -2.12
C ASP A 4 9.37 -4.52 -2.26
N TRP A 5 8.59 -5.04 -3.21
CA TRP A 5 7.27 -4.54 -3.57
C TRP A 5 6.31 -4.61 -2.39
N SER A 6 6.52 -5.52 -1.44
CA SER A 6 5.73 -5.61 -0.22
C SER A 6 5.88 -4.33 0.63
N ARG A 7 7.12 -3.85 0.80
CA ARG A 7 7.39 -2.57 1.46
C ARG A 7 6.85 -1.39 0.65
N ARG A 8 6.94 -1.46 -0.67
CA ARG A 8 6.44 -0.40 -1.56
C ARG A 8 4.91 -0.25 -1.45
N ILE A 9 4.17 -1.36 -1.46
CA ILE A 9 2.71 -1.39 -1.23
C ILE A 9 2.37 -0.78 0.13
N THR A 10 3.12 -1.15 1.17
CA THR A 10 2.93 -0.64 2.52
C THR A 10 3.17 0.87 2.61
N TRP A 11 4.19 1.39 1.91
CA TRP A 11 4.47 2.82 1.81
C TRP A 11 3.38 3.59 1.06
N ILE A 12 2.85 3.02 -0.02
CA ILE A 12 1.72 3.59 -0.74
C ILE A 12 0.50 3.69 0.17
N HIS A 13 0.22 2.64 0.94
CA HIS A 13 -0.89 2.62 1.89
C HIS A 13 -0.71 3.67 3.00
N ASP A 14 0.48 3.79 3.60
CA ASP A 14 0.76 4.80 4.62
C ASP A 14 0.49 6.23 4.13
N ARG A 15 0.79 6.51 2.85
CA ARG A 15 0.41 7.80 2.24
C ARG A 15 -1.10 7.98 2.13
N ILE A 16 -1.84 6.93 1.81
CA ILE A 16 -3.31 6.97 1.73
C ILE A 16 -3.89 7.18 3.13
N VAL A 17 -3.36 6.50 4.14
CA VAL A 17 -3.69 6.73 5.56
C VAL A 17 -3.51 8.19 5.93
N ARG A 18 -2.32 8.75 5.70
CA ARG A 18 -2.03 10.15 6.06
C ARG A 18 -2.87 11.15 5.28
N ARG A 19 -3.20 10.85 4.02
CA ARG A 19 -3.97 11.76 3.16
C ARG A 19 -5.47 11.76 3.48
N TYR A 20 -6.03 10.60 3.81
CA TYR A 20 -7.48 10.42 3.93
C TYR A 20 -7.95 10.11 5.35
N GLY A 21 -7.05 9.99 6.32
CA GLY A 21 -7.40 9.69 7.71
C GLY A 21 -8.03 8.30 7.90
N ILE A 22 -7.75 7.36 6.99
CA ILE A 22 -8.26 5.98 7.08
C ILE A 22 -7.55 5.20 8.18
N ARG A 23 -8.19 4.16 8.68
CA ARG A 23 -7.63 3.33 9.75
C ARG A 23 -6.38 2.58 9.26
N PRO A 24 -5.21 2.79 9.89
CA PRO A 24 -4.00 2.04 9.57
C PRO A 24 -4.12 0.60 10.07
N GLY A 25 -3.36 -0.32 9.48
CA GLY A 25 -3.19 -1.67 10.00
C GLY A 25 -3.32 -2.76 8.93
N PHE A 26 -2.66 -3.88 9.17
CA PHE A 26 -2.84 -5.10 8.38
C PHE A 26 -3.99 -5.92 8.94
N LEU A 27 -4.88 -6.38 8.06
CA LEU A 27 -5.87 -7.39 8.42
C LEU A 27 -5.21 -8.77 8.46
N THR A 28 -4.38 -9.07 7.46
CA THR A 28 -3.64 -10.33 7.35
C THR A 28 -2.18 -10.03 7.03
N LYS A 29 -1.30 -10.27 7.99
CA LYS A 29 0.16 -10.16 7.79
C LYS A 29 0.61 -11.21 6.77
N GLY A 30 1.51 -10.86 5.85
CA GLY A 30 1.99 -11.80 4.83
C GLY A 30 1.16 -11.84 3.55
N ALA A 31 -0.04 -11.24 3.52
CA ALA A 31 -0.90 -11.28 2.35
C ALA A 31 -0.34 -10.45 1.17
N ALA A 32 0.31 -9.32 1.46
CA ALA A 32 0.97 -8.51 0.43
C ALA A 32 2.22 -9.21 -0.10
N GLU A 33 3.01 -9.84 0.78
CA GLU A 33 4.21 -10.59 0.46
C GLU A 33 3.88 -11.81 -0.40
N SER A 34 2.85 -12.57 -0.03
CA SER A 34 2.36 -13.71 -0.80
C SER A 34 1.87 -13.29 -2.20
N LEU A 35 1.19 -12.14 -2.30
CA LEU A 35 0.77 -11.59 -3.59
C LEU A 35 1.98 -11.24 -4.47
N VAL A 36 3.00 -10.59 -3.92
CA VAL A 36 4.22 -10.25 -4.68
C VAL A 36 4.90 -11.52 -5.20
N GLN A 37 5.05 -12.55 -4.36
CA GLN A 37 5.62 -13.83 -4.77
C GLN A 37 4.81 -14.50 -5.88
N LYS A 38 3.48 -14.40 -5.84
CA LYS A 38 2.60 -14.93 -6.88
C LYS A 38 2.74 -14.16 -8.20
N ILE A 39 3.10 -12.88 -8.15
CA ILE A 39 3.27 -12.02 -9.33
C ILE A 39 4.65 -12.19 -9.96
N ASP A 40 5.67 -12.56 -9.19
CA ASP A 40 7.07 -12.75 -9.63
C ASP A 40 7.29 -14.01 -10.51
N LEU A 41 6.21 -14.59 -11.04
CA LEU A 41 6.26 -15.68 -12.02
C LEU A 41 6.87 -15.20 -13.35
N PRO A 42 7.56 -16.05 -14.11
CA PRO A 42 8.32 -15.61 -15.28
C PRO A 42 7.44 -15.04 -16.42
N ARG A 43 7.67 -13.76 -16.73
CA ARG A 43 7.18 -12.94 -17.87
C ARG A 43 5.66 -12.67 -18.01
N PRO A 44 4.99 -12.07 -17.02
CA PRO A 44 3.79 -11.28 -17.29
C PRO A 44 4.16 -9.94 -17.95
N ASP A 45 3.41 -9.56 -19.00
CA ASP A 45 3.37 -8.19 -19.54
C ASP A 45 3.25 -7.16 -18.39
N THR A 46 3.95 -6.02 -18.50
CA THR A 46 3.95 -4.96 -17.47
C THR A 46 2.53 -4.52 -17.10
N PHE A 47 1.62 -4.43 -18.08
CA PHE A 47 0.22 -4.10 -17.81
C PHE A 47 -0.53 -5.24 -17.11
N LYS A 48 -0.27 -6.49 -17.51
CA LYS A 48 -0.81 -7.68 -16.85
C LYS A 48 -0.35 -7.76 -15.40
N THR A 49 0.91 -7.45 -15.13
CA THR A 49 1.45 -7.40 -13.77
C THR A 49 0.77 -6.33 -12.93
N ALA A 50 0.60 -5.12 -13.47
CA ALA A 50 -0.12 -4.05 -12.79
C ALA A 50 -1.58 -4.45 -12.50
N ALA A 51 -2.26 -5.12 -13.45
CA ALA A 51 -3.62 -5.61 -13.27
C ALA A 51 -3.71 -6.70 -12.19
N MET A 52 -2.80 -7.68 -12.19
CA MET A 52 -2.72 -8.72 -11.16
C MET A 52 -2.44 -8.13 -9.77
N LEU A 53 -1.60 -7.10 -9.68
CA LEU A 53 -1.34 -6.37 -8.44
C LEU A 53 -2.60 -5.67 -7.93
N MET A 54 -3.33 -4.98 -8.82
CA MET A 54 -4.58 -4.29 -8.49
C MET A 54 -5.65 -5.28 -8.03
N GLU A 55 -5.86 -6.36 -8.79
CA GLU A 55 -6.84 -7.39 -8.46
C GLU A 55 -6.48 -8.07 -7.13
N GLY A 56 -5.23 -8.48 -6.96
CA GLY A 56 -4.74 -9.13 -5.76
C GLY A 56 -4.95 -8.30 -4.50
N LEU A 57 -4.57 -7.02 -4.52
CA LEU A 57 -4.78 -6.11 -3.40
C LEU A 57 -6.26 -5.87 -3.10
N THR A 58 -7.10 -5.85 -4.14
CA THR A 58 -8.54 -5.66 -3.98
C THR A 58 -9.23 -6.92 -3.45
N ARG A 59 -8.79 -8.12 -3.83
CA ARG A 59 -9.43 -9.38 -3.41
C ARG A 59 -8.91 -9.87 -2.06
N LEU A 60 -7.59 -9.85 -1.85
CA LEU A 60 -6.95 -10.34 -0.63
C LEU A 60 -7.17 -9.43 0.59
N HIS A 61 -7.58 -8.17 0.38
CA HIS A 61 -7.83 -7.18 1.45
C HIS A 61 -6.75 -7.18 2.56
N PRO A 62 -5.46 -6.97 2.22
CA PRO A 62 -4.36 -7.10 3.19
C PRO A 62 -4.44 -6.08 4.33
N PHE A 63 -5.10 -4.94 4.13
CA PHE A 63 -5.23 -3.87 5.12
C PHE A 63 -6.61 -3.86 5.77
N ILE A 64 -6.69 -3.31 6.99
CA ILE A 64 -7.96 -3.11 7.71
C ILE A 64 -8.91 -2.19 6.91
N ASP A 65 -8.36 -1.14 6.29
CA ASP A 65 -9.11 -0.18 5.49
C ASP A 65 -8.24 0.35 4.32
N GLY A 66 -8.86 0.96 3.31
CA GLY A 66 -8.15 1.61 2.21
C GLY A 66 -7.76 0.71 1.04
N ASN A 67 -8.06 -0.59 1.07
CA ASN A 67 -7.66 -1.56 0.04
C ASN A 67 -8.02 -1.10 -1.40
N LYS A 68 -9.25 -0.62 -1.60
CA LYS A 68 -9.74 -0.13 -2.89
C LYS A 68 -9.01 1.11 -3.40
N ARG A 69 -8.39 1.91 -2.53
CA ARG A 69 -7.59 3.09 -2.90
C ARG A 69 -6.13 2.70 -3.12
N THR A 70 -5.62 1.78 -2.33
CA THR A 70 -4.25 1.28 -2.43
C THR A 70 -4.05 0.47 -3.70
N ALA A 71 -4.99 -0.38 -4.09
CA ALA A 71 -4.91 -1.19 -5.30
C ALA A 71 -4.59 -0.38 -6.57
N PRO A 72 -5.43 0.58 -7.03
CA PRO A 72 -5.14 1.35 -8.25
C PRO A 72 -3.90 2.24 -8.11
N GLN A 73 -3.60 2.72 -6.90
CA GLN A 73 -2.39 3.52 -6.65
C GLN A 73 -1.12 2.67 -6.80
N SER A 74 -1.13 1.42 -6.33
CA SER A 74 -0.05 0.46 -6.51
C SER A 74 0.12 0.06 -7.98
N GLY A 75 -0.96 -0.20 -8.70
CA GLY A 75 -0.91 -0.47 -10.14
C GLY A 75 -0.34 0.71 -10.93
N ARG A 76 -0.79 1.94 -10.63
CA ARG A 76 -0.24 3.16 -11.25
C ARG A 76 1.24 3.35 -10.93
N ASP A 77 1.66 3.08 -9.70
CA ASP A 77 3.05 3.20 -9.28
C ASP A 77 3.95 2.12 -9.92
N TYR A 78 3.42 0.93 -10.21
CA TYR A 78 4.11 -0.09 -11.00
C TYR A 78 4.39 0.39 -12.44
N LEU A 79 3.39 0.98 -13.10
CA LEU A 79 3.54 1.51 -14.47
C LEU A 79 4.38 2.80 -14.52
N LYS A 80 4.22 3.67 -13.54
CA LYS A 80 4.91 4.95 -13.44
C LYS A 80 5.45 5.15 -12.01
N PRO A 81 6.66 4.66 -11.71
CA PRO A 81 7.23 4.68 -10.38
C PRO A 81 7.37 6.09 -9.81
N ASP A 82 6.83 6.32 -8.61
CA ASP A 82 7.08 7.53 -7.85
C ASP A 82 8.54 7.57 -7.37
N ILE A 83 9.28 8.59 -7.80
CA ILE A 83 10.69 8.80 -7.44
C ILE A 83 10.89 8.98 -5.92
N ARG A 84 9.87 9.47 -5.20
CA ARG A 84 9.95 9.75 -3.75
C ARG A 84 10.13 8.48 -2.92
N TRP A 85 9.75 7.32 -3.47
CA TRP A 85 10.00 6.03 -2.84
C TRP A 85 11.50 5.77 -2.70
N ARG A 86 12.31 6.02 -3.74
CA ARG A 86 13.77 5.76 -3.71
C ARG A 86 14.47 6.53 -2.58
N SER A 87 14.05 7.77 -2.33
CA SER A 87 14.62 8.61 -1.27
C SER A 87 14.14 8.24 0.15
N ARG A 88 13.09 7.42 0.30
CA ARG A 88 12.47 7.10 1.59
C ARG A 88 12.40 5.60 1.90
N ALA A 89 12.86 4.73 1.01
CA ALA A 89 12.92 3.29 1.22
C ALA A 89 13.74 2.87 2.46
N THR A 90 14.63 3.76 2.93
CA THR A 90 15.43 3.58 4.15
C THR A 90 14.69 3.94 5.45
N ARG A 91 13.50 4.56 5.39
CA ARG A 91 12.72 4.91 6.59
C ARG A 91 11.89 3.70 7.03
N PRO A 92 11.87 3.36 8.33
CA PRO A 92 11.02 2.28 8.82
C PRO A 92 9.55 2.57 8.48
N SER A 93 8.86 1.53 8.01
CA SER A 93 7.42 1.59 7.76
C SER A 93 6.70 2.01 9.05
N SER A 94 5.67 2.86 8.96
CA SER A 94 4.80 3.19 10.10
C SER A 94 4.11 1.95 10.70
N TYR A 95 4.13 0.84 9.97
CA TYR A 95 3.66 -0.47 10.42
C TYR A 95 4.67 -1.25 11.29
N ALA A 96 5.94 -0.84 11.32
CA ALA A 96 6.99 -1.48 12.11
C ALA A 96 7.01 -1.02 13.58
N GLY A 97 6.26 0.03 13.93
CA GLY A 97 6.19 0.54 15.29
C GLY A 97 4.92 1.36 15.52
N SER A 98 3.91 0.70 16.09
CA SER A 98 2.64 1.25 16.60
C SER A 98 1.75 2.04 15.61
N PRO A 99 0.41 1.88 15.67
CA PRO A 99 -0.49 2.57 14.75
C PRO A 99 -0.32 4.11 14.89
N PRO A 100 -0.39 4.88 13.79
CA PRO A 100 -0.39 6.33 13.88
C PRO A 100 -1.54 6.78 14.80
N ARG A 101 -1.23 7.72 15.71
CA ARG A 101 -2.22 8.28 16.63
C ARG A 101 -3.40 8.81 15.80
N PRO A 102 -4.66 8.53 16.19
CA PRO A 102 -5.81 9.11 15.51
C PRO A 102 -5.66 10.62 15.52
N THR A 103 -5.69 11.25 14.33
CA THR A 103 -5.77 12.70 14.23
C THR A 103 -7.03 13.15 14.97
N PRO A 104 -6.96 14.16 15.86
CA PRO A 104 -8.15 14.64 16.56
C PRO A 104 -9.18 15.05 15.51
N ILE A 105 -10.36 14.43 15.59
CA ILE A 105 -11.51 14.83 14.77
C ILE A 105 -11.78 16.29 15.15
N ARG A 106 -11.55 17.19 14.21
CA ARG A 106 -11.82 18.62 14.39
C ARG A 106 -13.34 18.77 14.40
N THR A 107 -13.97 18.60 15.56
CA THR A 107 -15.37 18.95 15.77
C THR A 107 -15.47 20.44 15.50
N ARG A 108 -16.12 20.81 14.40
CA ARG A 108 -16.55 22.20 14.23
C ARG A 108 -17.66 22.39 15.26
N SER A 109 -17.33 23.08 16.36
CA SER A 109 -18.34 23.64 17.24
C SER A 109 -19.22 24.54 16.38
N CYS A 110 -20.47 24.13 16.14
CA CYS A 110 -21.47 25.06 15.65
C CYS A 110 -21.75 26.00 16.82
N ALA A 111 -21.57 27.30 16.56
CA ALA A 111 -21.91 28.38 17.48
C ALA A 111 -23.43 28.45 17.68
#